data_AF-A0A3M1EAZ7-F1
#
_entry.id   AF-A0A3M1EAZ7-F1
#
_cell.length_a   1.000
_cell.length_b   1.000
_cell.length_c   1.000
_cell.angle_alpha   90.00
_cell.angle_beta   90.00
_cell.angle_gamma   90.00
#
_symmetry.space_group_name_H-M   'P 1'
#
loop_
_entity.id
_entity.type
_entity.pdbx_description
1 polymer ?
#
loop_
_entity_poly.entity_id
_entity_poly.type
_entity_poly.pdbx_seq_one_letter_code
_entity_poly.pdbx_strand_id
1 'polypeptide(L)'
;NIRRAYTLEACLDLTGAWVVSVRFGRIGARGRRMVYPFKEEMEALALVRERLLKRLTARKRIGVDYAILRLSIHARWADKLALGKGYSEVFNFKSFAVENS
;
A
#
# COMPACT_ATOMS: atom_id res chain seq x y z
N ASN A 1 -15.39 -8.42 16.23
CA ASN A 1 -15.02 -8.59 14.79
C ASN A 1 -14.27 -7.35 14.25
N ILE A 2 -13.28 -6.81 14.99
CA ILE A 2 -12.61 -5.52 14.67
C ILE A 2 -11.19 -5.75 14.12
N ARG A 3 -10.50 -6.82 14.56
CA ARG A 3 -9.12 -7.15 14.18
C ARG A 3 -9.02 -7.67 12.75
N ARG A 4 -8.60 -6.81 11.82
CA ARG A 4 -8.36 -7.12 10.40
C ARG A 4 -7.04 -6.54 9.93
N ALA A 5 -6.38 -7.26 9.03
CA ALA A 5 -5.20 -6.78 8.33
C ALA A 5 -5.57 -6.41 6.88
N TYR A 6 -4.95 -5.35 6.37
CA TYR A 6 -5.03 -4.92 4.98
C TYR A 6 -3.63 -4.48 4.54
N THR A 7 -3.13 -5.09 3.47
CA THR A 7 -1.78 -4.85 2.96
C THR A 7 -1.86 -4.54 1.48
N LEU A 8 -1.18 -3.48 1.06
CA LEU A 8 -0.96 -3.09 -0.33
C LEU A 8 0.52 -3.18 -0.62
N GLU A 9 0.88 -3.87 -1.70
CA GLU A 9 2.25 -4.00 -2.21
C GLU A 9 2.21 -3.64 -3.68
N ALA A 10 3.14 -2.80 -4.14
CA ALA A 10 3.32 -2.51 -5.55
C ALA A 10 4.79 -2.67 -5.90
N CYS A 11 5.09 -3.50 -6.89
CA CYS A 11 6.44 -3.77 -7.34
C CYS A 11 6.50 -3.92 -8.86
N LEU A 12 7.70 -3.86 -9.41
CA LEU A 12 7.97 -4.27 -10.78
C LEU A 12 8.14 -5.79 -10.82
N ASP A 13 7.63 -6.42 -11.87
CA ASP A 13 7.97 -7.79 -12.19
C ASP A 13 9.27 -7.88 -12.99
N LEU A 14 9.69 -9.11 -13.32
CA LEU A 14 10.90 -9.37 -14.10
C LEU A 14 10.86 -8.80 -15.51
N THR A 15 9.66 -8.51 -16.04
CA THR A 15 9.44 -7.95 -17.37
C THR A 15 9.34 -6.41 -17.35
N GLY A 16 9.43 -5.79 -16.17
CA GLY A 16 9.25 -4.35 -15.99
C GLY A 16 7.78 -3.90 -15.97
N ALA A 17 6.82 -4.83 -15.94
CA ALA A 17 5.42 -4.50 -15.70
C ALA A 17 5.18 -4.26 -14.21
N TRP A 18 4.21 -3.42 -13.88
CA TRP A 18 3.83 -3.16 -12.49
C TRP A 18 2.84 -4.19 -12.00
N VAL A 19 3.03 -4.68 -10.78
CA VAL A 19 2.13 -5.62 -10.12
C VAL A 19 1.72 -5.05 -8.78
N VAL A 20 0.41 -4.85 -8.61
CA VAL A 20 -0.20 -4.44 -7.34
C VAL A 20 -0.85 -5.65 -6.66
N SER A 21 -0.34 -6.00 -5.49
CA SER A 21 -0.81 -7.06 -4.61
C SER A 21 -1.65 -6.45 -3.47
N VAL A 22 -2.86 -6.96 -3.29
CA VAL A 22 -3.77 -6.55 -2.21
C VAL A 22 -4.09 -7.76 -1.36
N ARG A 23 -3.72 -7.73 -0.09
CA ARG A 23 -3.99 -8.81 0.88
C ARG A 23 -4.91 -8.31 1.97
N PHE A 24 -5.94 -9.07 2.32
CA PHE A 24 -6.88 -8.67 3.36
C PHE A 24 -7.53 -9.85 4.06
N GLY A 25 -7.80 -9.70 5.35
CA GLY A 25 -8.40 -10.78 6.13
C GLY A 25 -8.57 -10.45 7.60
N ARG A 26 -9.11 -11.41 8.35
CA ARG A 26 -9.05 -11.38 9.81
C ARG A 26 -7.63 -11.75 10.24
N ILE A 27 -7.13 -11.07 11.27
CA ILE A 27 -5.83 -11.41 11.86
C ILE A 27 -5.93 -12.83 12.45
N GLY A 28 -4.94 -13.67 12.17
CA GLY A 28 -4.94 -15.10 12.55
C GLY A 28 -5.65 -16.03 11.56
N ALA A 29 -6.16 -15.53 10.43
CA ALA A 29 -6.74 -16.34 9.36
C ALA A 29 -5.97 -16.15 8.05
N ARG A 30 -6.08 -17.12 7.13
CA ARG A 30 -5.41 -17.12 5.81
C ARG A 30 -5.67 -15.85 4.98
N GLY A 31 -6.84 -15.25 5.12
CA GLY A 31 -7.24 -14.06 4.36
C GLY A 31 -7.48 -14.33 2.88
N ARG A 32 -7.49 -13.26 2.09
CA ARG A 32 -7.60 -13.27 0.62
C ARG A 32 -6.48 -12.41 0.02
N ARG A 33 -6.06 -12.76 -1.19
CA ARG A 33 -5.10 -12.00 -2.00
C ARG A 33 -5.72 -11.73 -3.37
N MET A 34 -5.56 -10.50 -3.86
CA MET A 34 -5.89 -10.09 -5.22
C MET A 34 -4.64 -9.48 -5.84
N VAL A 35 -4.42 -9.74 -7.13
CA VAL A 35 -3.24 -9.27 -7.87
C VAL A 35 -3.71 -8.56 -9.12
N TYR A 36 -3.14 -7.40 -9.39
CA TYR A 36 -3.49 -6.53 -10.52
C TYR A 36 -2.22 -6.17 -11.29
N PRO A 37 -2.01 -6.74 -12.48
CA PRO A 37 -0.91 -6.34 -13.36
C PRO A 37 -1.27 -5.05 -14.13
N PHE A 38 -0.27 -4.20 -14.34
CA PHE A 38 -0.36 -2.94 -15.07
C PHE A 38 0.87 -2.79 -15.96
N LYS A 39 0.68 -2.26 -17.16
CA LYS A 39 1.83 -1.90 -18.02
C LYS A 39 2.42 -0.56 -17.61
N GLU A 40 1.58 0.36 -17.14
CA GLU A 40 1.99 1.72 -16.81
C GLU A 40 2.06 1.95 -15.30
N GLU A 41 3.09 2.70 -14.89
CA GLU A 41 3.30 3.06 -13.48
C GLU A 41 2.14 3.87 -12.90
N MET A 42 1.61 4.82 -13.67
CA MET A 42 0.58 5.74 -13.19
C MET A 42 -0.75 5.04 -12.94
N GLU A 43 -1.08 3.99 -13.71
CA GLU A 43 -2.25 3.15 -13.48
C GLU A 43 -2.12 2.36 -12.17
N ALA A 44 -0.96 1.78 -11.93
CA ALA A 44 -0.66 1.07 -10.69
C ALA A 44 -0.74 2.01 -9.47
N LEU A 45 -0.15 3.20 -9.59
CA LEU A 45 -0.19 4.23 -8.56
C LEU A 45 -1.63 4.69 -8.26
N ALA A 46 -2.44 4.90 -9.30
CA ALA A 46 -3.84 5.29 -9.16
C ALA A 46 -4.65 4.25 -8.38
N LEU A 47 -4.47 2.95 -8.68
CA LEU A 47 -5.11 1.87 -7.93
C LEU A 47 -4.67 1.87 -6.46
N VAL A 48 -3.38 1.98 -6.20
CA VAL A 48 -2.84 2.00 -4.82
C VAL A 48 -3.45 3.16 -4.02
N ARG A 49 -3.48 4.36 -4.62
CA ARG A 49 -4.05 5.55 -3.99
C ARG A 49 -5.55 5.38 -3.72
N GLU A 50 -6.32 4.92 -4.70
CA GLU A 50 -7.76 4.67 -4.56
C GLU A 50 -8.04 3.68 -3.42
N ARG A 51 -7.33 2.55 -3.40
CA ARG A 51 -7.53 1.49 -2.39
C ARG A 51 -7.11 1.94 -1.00
N LEU A 52 -6.01 2.68 -0.88
CA LEU A 52 -5.54 3.21 0.39
C LEU A 52 -6.55 4.22 0.96
N LEU A 53 -6.94 5.24 0.20
CA LEU A 53 -7.90 6.26 0.64
C LEU A 53 -9.25 5.66 1.01
N LYS A 54 -9.73 4.69 0.22
CA LYS A 54 -10.98 3.96 0.48
C LYS A 54 -10.93 3.17 1.78
N ARG A 55 -9.75 2.75 2.26
CA ARG A 55 -9.60 2.01 3.52
C ARG A 55 -9.36 2.92 4.71
N LEU A 56 -8.59 3.98 4.54
CA LEU A 56 -8.38 5.01 5.58
C LEU A 56 -9.71 5.61 6.04
N THR A 57 -10.67 5.77 5.14
CA THR A 57 -12.00 6.35 5.43
C THR A 57 -13.09 5.30 5.72
N ALA A 58 -12.74 4.01 5.84
CA ALA A 58 -13.70 2.91 5.95
C ALA A 58 -14.26 2.68 7.37
N ARG A 59 -14.53 3.73 8.15
CA ARG A 59 -15.06 3.62 9.53
C ARG A 59 -16.28 2.72 9.63
N LYS A 60 -17.23 2.90 8.70
CA LYS A 60 -18.50 2.15 8.64
C LYS A 60 -18.33 0.63 8.50
N ARG A 61 -17.16 0.15 8.04
CA ARG A 61 -16.94 -1.28 7.76
C ARG A 61 -16.56 -2.09 9.00
N ILE A 62 -15.76 -1.53 9.88
CA ILE A 62 -15.24 -2.24 11.07
C ILE A 62 -15.49 -1.50 12.38
N GLY A 63 -16.18 -0.36 12.32
CA GLY A 63 -16.48 0.52 13.46
C GLY A 63 -15.36 1.50 13.82
N VAL A 64 -14.17 1.33 13.22
CA VAL A 64 -12.97 2.14 13.47
C VAL A 64 -12.26 2.43 12.14
N ASP A 65 -11.51 3.52 12.09
CA ASP A 65 -10.68 3.83 10.93
C ASP A 65 -9.48 2.88 10.85
N TYR A 66 -9.05 2.60 9.63
CA TYR A 66 -7.80 1.88 9.44
C TYR A 66 -6.63 2.80 9.77
N ALA A 67 -5.71 2.32 10.60
CA ALA A 67 -4.43 2.99 10.83
C ALA A 67 -3.33 2.37 9.97
N ILE A 68 -2.42 3.21 9.45
CA ILE A 68 -1.22 2.74 8.75
C ILE A 68 -0.22 2.30 9.82
N LEU A 69 0.04 0.99 9.89
CA LEU A 69 1.04 0.43 10.82
C LEU A 69 2.45 0.42 10.23
N ARG A 70 2.56 0.25 8.90
CA ARG A 70 3.83 0.23 8.19
C ARG A 70 3.62 0.76 6.78
N LEU A 71 4.51 1.63 6.35
CA LEU A 71 4.58 2.14 4.99
C LEU A 71 6.04 2.14 4.56
N SER A 72 6.33 1.53 3.43
CA SER A 72 7.62 1.59 2.76
C SER A 72 7.33 2.02 1.33
N ILE A 73 7.89 3.14 0.92
CA ILE A 73 7.67 3.72 -0.40
C ILE A 73 9.01 4.04 -1.02
N HIS A 74 9.16 3.73 -2.30
CA HIS A 74 10.35 4.10 -3.05
C HIS A 74 10.30 5.60 -3.38
N ALA A 75 11.46 6.28 -3.42
CA ALA A 75 11.55 7.72 -3.72
C ALA A 75 10.74 8.11 -4.97
N ARG A 76 10.81 7.26 -6.02
CA ARG A 76 10.05 7.39 -7.27
C ARG A 76 8.54 7.65 -7.08
N TRP A 77 7.94 7.14 -5.99
CA TRP A 77 6.50 7.25 -5.71
C TRP A 77 6.17 8.21 -4.56
N ALA A 78 7.16 8.62 -3.75
CA ALA A 78 6.92 9.44 -2.55
C ALA A 78 6.17 10.74 -2.89
N ASP A 79 6.65 11.46 -3.89
CA ASP A 79 6.04 12.72 -4.33
C ASP A 79 4.72 12.52 -5.06
N LYS A 80 4.56 11.38 -5.75
CA LYS A 80 3.39 11.08 -6.59
C LYS A 80 2.20 10.57 -5.78
N LEU A 81 2.45 9.87 -4.66
CA LEU A 81 1.39 9.31 -3.82
C LEU A 81 0.66 10.41 -3.02
N ALA A 82 1.36 11.53 -2.74
CA ALA A 82 0.90 12.73 -2.03
C ALA A 82 -0.49 12.57 -1.39
N LEU A 83 -0.53 11.96 -0.21
CA LEU A 83 -1.76 11.60 0.51
C LEU A 83 -2.50 12.81 1.11
N GLY A 84 -2.25 14.03 0.60
CA GLY A 84 -2.75 15.30 1.14
C GLY A 84 -1.85 15.88 2.24
N LYS A 85 -1.96 17.21 2.44
CA LYS A 85 -1.26 17.96 3.50
C LYS A 85 -1.62 17.38 4.88
N GLY A 86 -0.77 16.53 5.45
CA GLY A 86 -1.01 15.87 6.73
C GLY A 86 -0.37 14.48 6.85
N TYR A 87 -0.04 13.83 5.74
CA TYR A 87 0.66 12.53 5.74
C TYR A 87 2.14 12.62 5.33
N SER A 88 2.62 13.82 4.98
CA SER A 88 3.98 14.09 4.49
C SER A 88 5.09 14.03 5.55
N GLU A 89 4.74 14.01 6.84
CA GLU A 89 5.73 14.14 7.93
C GLU A 89 6.12 12.82 8.60
N VAL A 90 5.43 11.71 8.32
CA VAL A 90 5.72 10.39 8.93
C VAL A 90 6.72 9.57 8.10
N PHE A 91 7.25 10.14 7.01
CA PHE A 91 8.21 9.49 6.12
C PHE A 91 9.62 9.50 6.73
N ASN A 92 9.83 8.72 7.79
CA ASN A 92 11.18 8.42 8.23
C ASN A 92 11.82 7.49 7.20
N PHE A 93 12.60 8.07 6.29
CA PHE A 93 13.46 7.39 5.32
C PHE A 93 14.56 6.65 6.10
N LYS A 94 14.24 5.51 6.74
CA LYS A 94 15.29 4.54 7.05
C LYS A 94 15.62 3.84 5.74
N SER A 95 16.59 4.42 5.03
CA SER A 95 17.34 3.78 3.97
C SER A 95 17.75 2.38 4.43
N PHE A 96 17.11 1.35 3.90
CA PHE A 96 17.72 0.03 3.89
C PHE A 96 18.83 0.12 2.85
N ALA A 97 20.07 0.28 3.32
CA ALA A 97 21.24 -0.01 2.50
C ALA A 97 21.09 -1.46 2.02
N VAL A 98 20.80 -1.63 0.75
CA VAL A 98 20.94 -2.93 0.08
C VAL A 98 22.43 -3.06 -0.19
N GLU A 99 23.15 -3.72 0.74
CA GLU A 99 24.46 -4.27 0.44
C GLU A 99 24.25 -5.36 -0.61
N ASN A 100 24.51 -5.02 -1.88
CA ASN A 100 24.69 -6.00 -2.93
C ASN A 100 26.08 -6.61 -2.73
N SER A 101 26.12 -7.89 -2.32
CA SER A 101 27.30 -8.75 -2.39
C SER A 101 27.55 -9.24 -3.81
#